data_AF-A0A7W0YV63-F1
#
_entry.id   AF-A0A7W0YV63-F1
#
_cell.length_a   1.000
_cell.length_b   1.000
_cell.length_c   1.000
_cell.angle_alpha   90.00
_cell.angle_beta   90.00
_cell.angle_gamma   90.00
#
_symmetry.space_group_name_H-M   'P 1'
#
loop_
_entity.id
_entity.type
_entity.pdbx_description
1 polymer ?
#
loop_
_entity_poly.entity_id
_entity_poly.type
_entity_poly.pdbx_seq_one_letter_code
_entity_poly.pdbx_strand_id
1 'polypeptide(L)'
;MSGPPLVPSPLYGLRTWSVVGARGEERLAGPQQPTPWPVGGDWLEATCALGEGHSAPAAGCGCGIHAWHPRRRWARQVLAPRHRVAGVVEARGGVELHRDGFRAERARPYALFLAAPGDAGVVGRLAQAYAVEVVPVGGPAAILDWCG
;
A
#
# COMPACT_ATOMS: atom_id res chain seq x y z
N MET A 1 7.69 -7.36 -37.30
CA MET A 1 8.57 -7.42 -36.11
C MET A 1 7.69 -7.67 -34.89
N SER A 2 7.59 -8.90 -34.43
CA SER A 2 6.84 -9.21 -33.20
C SER A 2 7.80 -9.01 -32.03
N GLY A 3 7.67 -7.90 -31.32
CA GLY A 3 8.37 -7.69 -30.05
C GLY A 3 7.93 -8.74 -29.02
N PRO A 4 8.77 -9.01 -27.99
CA PRO A 4 8.36 -9.88 -26.91
C PRO A 4 7.02 -9.38 -26.34
N PRO A 5 6.08 -10.29 -25.99
CA PRO A 5 4.83 -9.88 -25.37
C PRO A 5 5.16 -9.06 -24.12
N LEU A 6 4.68 -7.82 -24.11
CA LEU A 6 4.77 -6.95 -22.93
C LEU A 6 3.81 -7.54 -21.90
N VAL A 7 4.31 -8.41 -21.03
CA VAL A 7 3.53 -8.90 -19.89
C VAL A 7 3.56 -7.78 -18.85
N PRO A 8 2.43 -7.11 -18.53
CA PRO A 8 2.42 -6.12 -17.47
C PRO A 8 2.68 -6.83 -16.15
N SER A 9 3.87 -6.61 -15.57
CA SER A 9 4.15 -7.03 -14.20
C SER A 9 3.37 -6.13 -13.23
N PRO A 10 2.90 -6.68 -12.09
CA PRO A 10 2.33 -5.86 -11.04
C PRO A 10 3.31 -4.78 -10.58
N LEU A 11 2.78 -3.59 -10.27
CA LEU A 11 3.57 -2.48 -9.74
C LEU A 11 3.54 -2.53 -8.22
N TYR A 12 4.71 -2.33 -7.61
CA TYR A 12 4.86 -2.33 -6.16
C TYR A 12 5.23 -0.93 -5.67
N GLY A 13 4.68 -0.53 -4.53
CA GLY A 13 4.98 0.78 -3.94
C GLY A 13 4.83 0.80 -2.42
N LEU A 14 5.56 1.70 -1.78
CA LEU A 14 5.50 1.90 -0.34
C LEU A 14 4.19 2.58 0.06
N ARG A 15 3.58 2.12 1.14
CA ARG A 15 2.35 2.71 1.68
C ARG A 15 2.35 2.70 3.20
N THR A 16 1.61 3.64 3.76
CA THR A 16 1.23 3.67 5.17
C THR A 16 -0.29 3.57 5.28
N TRP A 17 -0.77 2.78 6.22
CA TRP A 17 -2.18 2.61 6.54
C TRP A 17 -2.49 3.06 7.96
N SER A 18 -3.72 3.54 8.17
CA SER A 18 -4.31 3.59 9.49
C SER A 18 -4.79 2.20 9.89
N VAL A 19 -4.80 1.91 11.19
CA VAL A 19 -5.43 0.69 11.74
C VAL A 19 -6.79 1.08 12.34
N VAL A 20 -7.84 0.40 11.91
CA VAL A 20 -9.23 0.62 12.37
C VAL A 20 -9.81 -0.69 12.89
N GLY A 21 -10.89 -0.61 13.69
CA GLY A 21 -11.56 -1.77 14.28
C GLY A 21 -11.05 -2.13 15.68
N ALA A 22 -11.77 -3.02 16.35
CA ALA A 22 -11.41 -3.52 17.67
C ALA A 22 -10.26 -4.53 17.58
N ARG A 23 -9.65 -4.84 18.74
CA ARG A 23 -8.59 -5.85 18.82
C ARG A 23 -9.11 -7.22 18.38
N GLY A 24 -8.42 -7.87 17.44
CA GLY A 24 -8.83 -9.14 16.83
C GLY A 24 -9.63 -8.96 15.54
N GLU A 25 -10.17 -7.76 15.31
CA GLU A 25 -10.94 -7.39 14.13
C GLU A 25 -10.27 -6.24 13.36
N GLU A 26 -8.98 -6.00 13.63
CA GLU A 26 -8.26 -4.88 13.03
C GLU A 26 -8.26 -4.97 11.49
N ARG A 27 -8.35 -3.81 10.85
CA ARG A 27 -8.26 -3.64 9.40
C ARG A 27 -7.33 -2.49 9.05
N LEU A 28 -6.67 -2.60 7.91
CA LEU A 28 -5.97 -1.49 7.28
C LEU A 28 -6.99 -0.56 6.63
N ALA A 29 -6.79 0.75 6.74
CA ALA A 29 -7.58 1.75 6.06
C ALA A 29 -6.69 2.81 5.42
N GLY A 30 -7.25 3.57 4.48
CA GLY A 30 -6.58 4.74 3.93
C GLY A 30 -6.29 5.78 5.02
N PRO A 31 -5.16 6.50 4.96
CA PRO A 31 -4.87 7.51 5.96
C PRO A 31 -5.87 8.69 5.97
N GLN A 32 -6.41 9.00 4.80
CA GLN A 32 -7.39 10.07 4.57
C GLN A 32 -8.81 9.54 4.31
N GLN A 33 -8.94 8.25 4.02
CA GLN A 33 -10.23 7.60 3.76
C GLN A 33 -10.34 6.35 4.64
N PRO A 34 -11.26 6.34 5.63
CA PRO A 34 -11.32 5.27 6.62
C PRO A 34 -11.92 3.96 6.08
N THR A 35 -12.18 3.86 4.76
CA THR A 35 -12.66 2.63 4.12
C THR A 35 -11.71 1.47 4.43
N PRO A 36 -12.20 0.43 5.12
CA PRO A 36 -11.40 -0.75 5.40
C PRO A 36 -10.98 -1.48 4.12
N TRP A 37 -9.73 -1.91 4.08
CA TRP A 37 -9.20 -2.73 3.00
C TRP A 37 -9.69 -4.16 3.16
N PRO A 38 -10.08 -4.84 2.05
CA PRO A 38 -10.55 -6.21 2.08
C PRO A 38 -9.42 -7.17 2.50
N VAL A 39 -9.77 -8.16 3.32
CA VAL A 39 -8.84 -9.16 3.89
C VAL A 39 -8.61 -10.33 2.93
N GLY A 40 -7.80 -11.32 3.32
CA GLY A 40 -7.58 -12.54 2.53
C GLY A 40 -6.76 -12.36 1.25
N GLY A 41 -6.07 -11.23 1.10
CA GLY A 41 -5.32 -10.90 -0.11
C GLY A 41 -6.20 -10.40 -1.26
N ASP A 42 -7.44 -10.00 -0.98
CA ASP A 42 -8.34 -9.41 -1.94
C ASP A 42 -7.93 -7.98 -2.35
N TRP A 43 -8.45 -7.55 -3.49
CA TRP A 43 -8.13 -6.25 -4.08
C TRP A 43 -9.10 -5.19 -3.60
N LEU A 44 -8.57 -4.09 -3.04
CA LEU A 44 -9.33 -2.85 -2.95
C LEU A 44 -9.42 -2.23 -4.34
N GLU A 45 -10.62 -1.80 -4.72
CA GLU A 45 -10.87 -1.02 -5.93
C GLU A 45 -11.08 0.45 -5.58
N ALA A 46 -10.39 1.32 -6.30
CA ALA A 46 -10.48 2.76 -6.11
C ALA A 46 -11.78 3.30 -6.69
N THR A 47 -12.42 4.20 -5.95
CA THR A 47 -13.55 4.98 -6.44
C THR A 47 -13.24 6.47 -6.31
N CYS A 48 -13.89 7.30 -7.12
CA CYS A 48 -13.80 8.75 -6.94
C CYS A 48 -14.69 9.18 -5.77
N ALA A 49 -14.07 9.69 -4.70
CA ALA A 49 -14.81 10.19 -3.53
C ALA A 49 -15.66 11.44 -3.84
N LEU A 50 -15.39 12.15 -4.95
CA LEU A 50 -16.18 13.30 -5.39
C LEU A 50 -17.43 12.88 -6.19
N GLY A 51 -17.59 11.60 -6.53
CA GLY A 51 -18.77 11.10 -7.24
C GLY A 51 -18.89 11.56 -8.71
N GLU A 52 -17.81 12.06 -9.31
CA GLU A 52 -17.79 12.65 -10.67
C GLU A 52 -17.99 11.64 -11.82
N GLY A 53 -18.38 10.39 -11.55
CA GLY A 53 -18.76 9.40 -12.57
C GLY A 53 -17.63 8.86 -13.44
N HIS A 54 -16.37 9.21 -13.17
CA HIS A 54 -15.20 8.70 -13.90
C HIS A 54 -14.56 7.50 -13.20
N SER A 55 -13.86 6.67 -13.97
CA SER A 55 -13.02 5.59 -13.45
C SER A 55 -11.81 6.15 -12.67
N ALA A 56 -11.40 5.47 -11.61
CA ALA A 56 -10.20 5.83 -10.84
C ALA A 56 -9.02 4.92 -11.21
N PRO A 57 -7.79 5.44 -11.34
CA PRO A 57 -7.42 6.85 -11.30
C PRO A 57 -7.85 7.59 -12.58
N ALA A 58 -8.24 8.84 -12.44
CA ALA A 58 -8.44 9.74 -13.57
C ALA A 58 -7.39 10.86 -13.55
N ALA A 59 -6.93 11.22 -14.74
CA ALA A 59 -6.05 12.36 -14.97
C ALA A 59 -6.70 13.65 -14.43
N GLY A 60 -5.96 14.43 -13.67
CA GLY A 60 -6.43 15.69 -13.09
C GLY A 60 -7.34 15.56 -11.85
N CYS A 61 -7.85 14.36 -11.53
CA CYS A 61 -8.53 14.07 -10.26
C CYS A 61 -7.51 13.60 -9.22
N GLY A 62 -7.83 13.58 -7.92
CA GLY A 62 -6.99 13.02 -6.84
C GLY A 62 -7.28 11.55 -6.48
N CYS A 63 -8.25 10.91 -7.16
CA CYS A 63 -8.71 9.55 -6.87
C CYS A 63 -7.66 8.46 -7.17
N GLY A 64 -7.93 7.22 -6.77
CA GLY A 64 -6.98 6.12 -6.93
C GLY A 64 -6.28 5.75 -5.63
N ILE A 65 -5.66 4.57 -5.62
CA ILE A 65 -4.88 4.09 -4.48
C ILE A 65 -3.44 4.57 -4.64
N HIS A 66 -3.01 5.42 -3.71
CA HIS A 66 -1.69 6.05 -3.73
C HIS A 66 -0.60 5.15 -3.13
N ALA A 67 0.56 5.11 -3.77
CA ALA A 67 1.77 4.48 -3.23
C ALA A 67 3.02 5.24 -3.70
N TRP A 68 4.10 5.14 -2.93
CA TRP A 68 5.37 5.80 -3.23
C TRP A 68 6.37 4.85 -3.88
N HIS A 69 7.20 5.38 -4.77
CA HIS A 69 8.38 4.65 -5.25
C HIS A 69 9.36 4.44 -4.08
N PRO A 70 10.05 3.28 -4.01
CA PRO A 70 11.02 3.00 -2.95
C PRO A 70 12.25 3.89 -3.09
N ARG A 71 12.21 5.06 -2.44
CA ARG A 71 13.31 6.02 -2.37
C ARG A 71 13.54 6.42 -0.92
N ARG A 72 14.77 6.79 -0.57
CA ARG A 72 15.18 7.14 0.80
C ARG A 72 14.25 8.13 1.51
N ARG A 73 13.81 9.18 0.80
CA ARG A 73 12.82 10.15 1.30
C ARG A 73 11.52 9.45 1.72
N TRP A 74 11.00 8.58 0.87
CA TRP A 74 9.72 7.93 1.04
C TRP A 74 9.77 6.79 2.04
N ALA A 75 10.85 6.00 2.05
CA ALA A 75 11.11 5.01 3.10
C ALA A 75 11.12 5.65 4.49
N ARG A 76 11.73 6.84 4.65
CA ARG A 76 11.64 7.62 5.89
C ARG A 76 10.21 8.07 6.18
N GLN A 77 9.51 8.58 5.17
CA GLN A 77 8.18 9.13 5.36
C GLN A 77 7.14 8.07 5.71
N VAL A 78 7.21 6.86 5.16
CA VAL A 78 6.23 5.81 5.47
C VAL A 78 6.38 5.26 6.89
N LEU A 79 7.60 5.33 7.46
CA LEU A 79 7.89 4.94 8.85
C LEU A 79 7.68 6.05 9.87
N ALA A 80 7.53 7.31 9.45
CA ALA A 80 7.46 8.46 10.37
C ALA A 80 6.18 8.50 11.24
N PRO A 81 4.97 8.17 10.73
CA PRO A 81 3.76 8.26 11.53
C PRO A 81 3.70 7.22 12.65
N ARG A 82 3.40 7.67 13.87
CA ARG A 82 3.07 6.77 14.99
C ARG A 82 1.69 6.14 14.81
N HIS A 83 1.49 4.96 15.39
CA HIS A 83 0.21 4.23 15.37
C HIS A 83 -0.32 3.94 13.97
N ARG A 84 0.59 3.80 13.01
CA ARG A 84 0.30 3.40 11.64
C ARG A 84 1.15 2.22 11.25
N VAL A 85 0.67 1.45 10.30
CA VAL A 85 1.42 0.32 9.73
C VAL A 85 1.95 0.75 8.38
N ALA A 86 3.23 0.53 8.15
CA ALA A 86 3.88 0.73 6.86
C ALA A 86 4.07 -0.60 6.15
N GLY A 87 4.29 -0.57 4.84
CA GLY A 87 4.52 -1.77 4.06
C GLY A 87 4.53 -1.49 2.57
N VAL A 88 4.31 -2.53 1.78
CA VAL A 88 4.24 -2.48 0.33
C VAL A 88 2.86 -2.88 -0.14
N VAL A 89 2.36 -2.16 -1.14
CA VAL A 89 1.19 -2.58 -1.92
C VAL A 89 1.64 -3.23 -3.21
N GLU A 90 0.88 -4.23 -3.63
CA GLU A 90 0.81 -4.67 -5.02
C GLU A 90 -0.33 -3.90 -5.70
N ALA A 91 -0.09 -3.40 -6.90
CA ALA A 91 -1.03 -2.60 -7.67
C ALA A 91 -1.22 -3.15 -9.09
N ARG A 92 -2.45 -3.02 -9.60
CA ARG A 92 -2.83 -3.47 -10.95
C ARG A 92 -3.96 -2.63 -11.54
N GLY A 93 -4.25 -2.87 -12.82
CA GLY A 93 -5.29 -2.15 -13.56
C GLY A 93 -4.75 -0.83 -14.12
N GLY A 94 -5.64 0.17 -14.25
CA GLY A 94 -5.27 1.53 -14.60
C GLY A 94 -4.30 2.11 -13.57
N VAL A 95 -3.17 2.64 -14.05
CA VAL A 95 -2.15 3.26 -13.20
C VAL A 95 -1.75 4.60 -13.79
N GLU A 96 -1.73 5.62 -12.94
CA GLU A 96 -1.16 6.92 -13.23
C GLU A 96 0.17 7.08 -12.50
N LEU A 97 1.26 7.14 -13.27
CA LEU A 97 2.60 7.28 -12.73
C LEU A 97 2.91 8.75 -12.43
N HIS A 98 3.53 8.98 -11.29
CA HIS A 98 4.06 10.27 -10.89
C HIS A 98 5.57 10.15 -10.62
N ARG A 99 6.23 11.30 -10.55
CA ARG A 99 7.68 11.38 -10.27
C ARG A 99 8.06 10.58 -9.02
N ASP A 100 7.20 10.62 -8.00
CA ASP A 100 7.50 10.15 -6.65
C ASP A 100 6.77 8.87 -6.26
N GLY A 101 5.75 8.48 -7.02
CA GLY A 101 4.91 7.34 -6.72
C GLY A 101 3.91 7.11 -7.84
N PHE A 102 2.77 6.55 -7.51
CA PHE A 102 1.71 6.29 -8.48
C PHE A 102 0.35 6.25 -7.80
N ARG A 103 -0.70 6.31 -8.63
CA ARG A 103 -2.09 6.02 -8.24
C ARG A 103 -2.59 4.85 -9.07
N ALA A 104 -3.27 3.91 -8.44
CA ALA A 104 -3.75 2.70 -9.09
C ALA A 104 -5.26 2.50 -8.91
N GLU A 105 -5.85 1.79 -9.88
CA GLU A 105 -7.25 1.36 -9.87
C GLU A 105 -7.47 0.32 -8.79
N ARG A 106 -6.57 -0.65 -8.68
CA ARG A 106 -6.65 -1.70 -7.66
C ARG A 106 -5.34 -1.87 -6.92
N ALA A 107 -5.42 -2.13 -5.63
CA ALA A 107 -4.27 -2.52 -4.84
C ALA A 107 -4.65 -3.46 -3.69
N ARG A 108 -3.67 -4.22 -3.23
CA ARG A 108 -3.75 -5.02 -2.01
C ARG A 108 -2.43 -4.92 -1.24
N PRO A 109 -2.42 -5.21 0.07
CA PRO A 109 -1.16 -5.31 0.80
C PRO A 109 -0.35 -6.47 0.22
N TYR A 110 0.96 -6.28 0.13
CA TYR A 110 1.90 -7.29 -0.33
C TYR A 110 2.82 -7.74 0.81
N ALA A 111 3.31 -6.78 1.60
CA ALA A 111 4.11 -7.02 2.79
C ALA A 111 3.83 -5.93 3.84
N LEU A 112 3.92 -6.26 5.12
CA LEU A 112 3.82 -5.29 6.22
C LEU A 112 5.16 -5.18 6.94
N PHE A 113 5.55 -3.96 7.26
CA PHE A 113 6.81 -3.67 7.94
C PHE A 113 6.63 -3.69 9.46
N LEU A 114 7.55 -4.36 10.14
CA LEU A 114 7.70 -4.32 11.60
C LEU A 114 8.93 -3.47 11.95
N ALA A 115 8.69 -2.21 12.32
CA ALA A 115 9.75 -1.26 12.66
C ALA A 115 10.09 -1.21 14.15
N ALA A 116 9.15 -1.60 15.02
CA ALA A 116 9.32 -1.60 16.46
C ALA A 116 8.76 -2.90 17.08
N PRO A 117 9.46 -3.56 18.02
CA PRO A 117 8.99 -4.79 18.65
C PRO A 117 7.63 -4.66 19.35
N GLY A 118 7.30 -3.47 19.88
CA GLY A 118 6.03 -3.20 20.54
C GLY A 118 4.80 -3.35 19.63
N ASP A 119 4.97 -3.21 18.32
CA ASP A 119 3.89 -3.33 17.33
C ASP A 119 3.72 -4.76 16.81
N ALA A 120 4.58 -5.71 17.21
CA ALA A 120 4.60 -7.07 16.67
C ALA A 120 3.24 -7.77 16.77
N GLY A 121 2.52 -7.56 17.87
CA GLY A 121 1.20 -8.17 18.07
C GLY A 121 0.15 -7.68 17.08
N VAL A 122 0.09 -6.37 16.80
CA VAL A 122 -0.91 -5.82 15.87
C VAL A 122 -0.52 -6.08 14.41
N VAL A 123 0.77 -5.92 14.08
CA VAL A 123 1.29 -6.20 12.73
C VAL A 123 1.13 -7.68 12.39
N GLY A 124 1.38 -8.59 13.33
CA GLY A 124 1.18 -10.02 13.11
C GLY A 124 -0.27 -10.42 12.83
N ARG A 125 -1.24 -9.87 13.58
CA ARG A 125 -2.67 -10.12 13.32
C ARG A 125 -3.11 -9.57 11.96
N LEU A 126 -2.66 -8.38 11.60
CA LEU A 126 -2.95 -7.79 10.29
C LEU A 126 -2.31 -8.63 9.17
N ALA A 127 -1.05 -9.04 9.31
CA ALA A 127 -0.38 -9.87 8.32
C ALA A 127 -1.12 -11.19 8.08
N GLN A 128 -1.60 -11.83 9.14
CA GLN A 128 -2.46 -13.01 9.04
C GLN A 128 -3.78 -12.69 8.33
N ALA A 129 -4.47 -11.62 8.71
CA ALA A 129 -5.74 -11.23 8.12
C ALA A 129 -5.62 -10.94 6.62
N TYR A 130 -4.52 -10.30 6.20
CA TYR A 130 -4.28 -9.95 4.80
C TYR A 130 -3.52 -11.03 4.01
N ALA A 131 -3.13 -12.14 4.65
CA ALA A 131 -2.34 -13.22 4.07
C ALA A 131 -1.02 -12.72 3.45
N VAL A 132 -0.30 -11.86 4.17
CA VAL A 132 0.97 -11.25 3.75
C VAL A 132 2.08 -11.51 4.75
N GLU A 133 3.32 -11.35 4.32
CA GLU A 133 4.48 -11.48 5.20
C GLU A 133 4.68 -10.26 6.11
N VAL A 134 5.32 -10.50 7.25
CA VAL A 134 5.86 -9.46 8.11
C VAL A 134 7.36 -9.35 7.84
N VAL A 135 7.81 -8.16 7.45
CA VAL A 135 9.22 -7.88 7.17
C VAL A 135 9.78 -7.01 8.30
N PRO A 136 10.69 -7.53 9.13
CA PRO A 136 11.40 -6.72 10.12
C PRO A 136 12.27 -5.67 9.43
N VAL A 137 12.11 -4.39 9.79
CA VAL A 137 12.93 -3.31 9.23
C VAL A 137 13.50 -2.45 10.36
N GLY A 138 14.83 -2.36 10.43
CA GLY A 138 15.53 -1.52 11.43
C GLY A 138 15.49 -0.02 11.12
N GLY A 139 14.86 0.39 10.01
CA GLY A 139 14.75 1.78 9.59
C GLY A 139 14.63 1.92 8.06
N PRO A 140 14.72 3.16 7.54
CA PRO A 140 14.51 3.43 6.11
C PRO A 140 15.48 2.72 5.16
N ALA A 141 16.71 2.45 5.58
CA ALA A 141 17.69 1.74 4.76
C ALA A 141 17.26 0.28 4.53
N ALA A 142 16.84 -0.42 5.59
CA ALA A 142 16.37 -1.80 5.50
C ALA A 142 15.15 -1.98 4.59
N ILE A 143 14.27 -0.96 4.49
CA ILE A 143 13.17 -0.97 3.51
C ILE A 143 13.72 -0.98 2.08
N LEU A 144 14.69 -0.13 1.78
CA LEU A 144 15.26 -0.03 0.43
C LEU A 144 16.00 -1.32 0.07
N ASP A 145 16.81 -1.85 0.99
CA ASP A 145 17.55 -3.09 0.78
C ASP A 145 16.61 -4.27 0.50
N TRP A 146 15.43 -4.31 1.13
CA TRP A 146 14.40 -5.32 0.87
C TRP A 146 13.69 -5.11 -0.48
N CYS A 147 13.53 -3.85 -0.92
CA CYS A 147 12.88 -3.54 -2.21
C CYS A 147 13.77 -3.82 -3.44
N GLY A 148 15.10 -3.92 -3.29
CA GLY A 148 16.06 -4.09 -4.38
C GLY A 148 16.70 -2.78 -4.82
#